data_AF-A0A6H1ZQ28-F1
#
_entry.id   AF-A0A6H1ZQ28-F1
#
_cell.length_a   1.000
_cell.length_b   1.000
_cell.length_c   1.000
_cell.angle_alpha   90.00
_cell.angle_beta   90.00
_cell.angle_gamma   90.00
#
_symmetry.space_group_name_H-M   'P 1'
#
loop_
_entity.id
_entity.type
_entity.pdbx_description
1 polymer ?
#
loop_
_entity_poly.entity_id
_entity_poly.type
_entity_poly.pdbx_seq_one_letter_code
_entity_poly.pdbx_strand_id
1 'polypeptide(L)' 'MTDPFDRAQEVEQAFRDNAIARQLDHDVEQPLIDKHGSRFCVACCEPIPPARLAANPNAVRCIDCQTAKER' A
#
# COMPACT_ATOMS: atom_id res chain seq x y z
N MET A 1 -36.35 13.91 -14.61
CA MET A 1 -35.66 14.47 -15.79
C MET A 1 -34.27 14.80 -15.29
N THR A 2 -33.32 13.91 -15.52
CA THR A 2 -31.92 14.08 -15.09
C THR A 2 -31.33 15.22 -15.91
N ASP A 3 -30.93 16.29 -15.23
CA ASP A 3 -30.37 17.45 -15.89
C ASP A 3 -28.87 17.22 -16.22
N PRO A 4 -28.23 18.11 -17.01
CA PRO A 4 -26.82 17.96 -17.35
C PRO A 4 -25.88 17.97 -16.12
N PHE A 5 -26.27 18.60 -15.01
CA PHE A 5 -25.52 18.61 -13.76
C PHE A 5 -25.66 17.28 -13.02
N ASP A 6 -26.87 16.72 -12.94
CA ASP A 6 -27.09 15.38 -12.37
C ASP A 6 -26.18 14.35 -13.07
N ARG A 7 -26.12 14.39 -14.42
CA ARG A 7 -25.25 13.50 -15.21
C ARG A 7 -23.76 13.74 -14.94
N ALA A 8 -23.36 14.99 -14.72
CA ALA A 8 -21.96 15.31 -14.39
C ALA A 8 -21.59 14.77 -13.00
N GLN A 9 -22.51 14.87 -12.03
CA GLN A 9 -22.32 14.34 -10.68
C GLN A 9 -22.22 12.81 -10.68
N GLU A 10 -23.04 12.12 -11.47
CA GLU A 10 -22.97 10.66 -11.62
C GLU A 10 -21.59 10.20 -12.13
N VAL A 11 -21.03 10.91 -13.11
CA VAL A 11 -19.70 10.60 -13.67
C VAL A 11 -18.59 10.87 -12.65
N GLU A 12 -18.64 11.99 -11.94
CA GLU A 12 -17.67 12.29 -10.89
C GLU A 12 -17.72 11.26 -9.76
N GLN A 13 -18.93 10.90 -9.32
CA GLN A 13 -19.13 9.90 -8.27
C GLN A 13 -18.59 8.54 -8.70
N ALA A 14 -18.89 8.10 -9.92
CA ALA A 14 -18.34 6.86 -10.47
C ALA A 14 -16.81 6.88 -10.54
N PHE A 15 -16.21 7.99 -10.97
CA PHE A 15 -14.76 8.13 -11.01
C PHE A 15 -14.15 8.05 -9.60
N ARG A 16 -14.75 8.74 -8.63
CA ARG A 16 -14.31 8.71 -7.24
C ARG A 16 -14.40 7.31 -6.63
N ASP A 17 -15.52 6.61 -6.85
CA ASP A 17 -15.73 5.26 -6.33
C ASP A 17 -14.70 4.28 -6.91
N ASN A 18 -14.43 4.37 -8.21
CA ASN A 18 -13.38 3.57 -8.86
C ASN A 18 -11.98 3.86 -8.31
N ALA A 19 -11.65 5.13 -8.06
CA ALA A 19 -10.36 5.51 -7.47
C ALA A 19 -10.21 4.93 -6.04
N ILE A 20 -11.27 4.98 -5.24
CA ILE A 20 -11.28 4.40 -3.88
C ILE A 20 -11.15 2.88 -3.95
N ALA A 21 -11.95 2.22 -4.79
CA ALA A 21 -11.90 0.77 -4.96
C ALA A 21 -10.50 0.30 -5.35
N ARG A 22 -9.85 0.99 -6.30
CA ARG A 22 -8.48 0.68 -6.72
C ARG A 22 -7.44 0.88 -5.61
N GLN A 23 -7.62 1.88 -4.76
CA GLN A 23 -6.73 2.10 -3.62
C GLN A 23 -6.92 1.02 -2.54
N LEU A 24 -8.15 0.54 -2.34
CA LEU A 24 -8.45 -0.53 -1.39
C LEU A 24 -8.00 -1.91 -1.90
N ASP A 25 -8.06 -2.13 -3.21
CA ASP A 25 -7.64 -3.38 -3.88
C ASP A 25 -6.11 -3.49 -4.06
N HIS A 26 -5.31 -2.56 -3.51
CA HIS A 26 -3.87 -2.66 -3.62
C HIS A 26 -3.37 -3.93 -2.92
N ASP A 27 -2.53 -4.69 -3.63
CA ASP A 27 -1.92 -5.90 -3.09
C ASP A 27 -1.07 -5.55 -1.86
N VAL A 28 -1.51 -6.04 -0.70
CA VAL A 28 -0.78 -5.90 0.55
C VAL A 28 0.31 -6.97 0.54
N GLU A 29 1.54 -6.55 0.22
CA GLU A 29 2.70 -7.43 0.30
C GLU A 29 2.77 -8.07 1.69
N GLN A 30 2.91 -9.40 1.75
CA GLN A 30 2.97 -10.11 3.01
C GLN A 30 4.38 -9.99 3.62
N PRO A 31 4.48 -9.71 4.94
CA PRO A 31 5.76 -9.64 5.60
C PRO A 31 6.43 -11.02 5.67
N LEU A 32 7.75 -11.06 5.45
CA LEU A 32 8.55 -12.25 5.74
C LEU A 32 8.87 -12.27 7.24
N ILE A 33 8.32 -13.25 7.95
CA ILE A 33 8.47 -13.42 9.40
C ILE A 33 9.19 -14.74 9.67
N ASP A 34 10.28 -14.70 10.43
CA ASP A 34 10.95 -15.92 10.91
C ASP A 34 10.20 -16.54 12.11
N LYS A 35 10.50 -17.80 12.46
CA LYS A 35 9.95 -18.51 13.63
C LYS A 35 10.10 -17.72 14.94
N HIS A 36 11.11 -16.86 15.04
CA HIS A 36 11.34 -15.99 16.19
C HIS A 36 10.60 -14.63 16.13
N GLY A 37 9.75 -14.40 15.12
CA GLY A 37 9.00 -13.16 14.95
C GLY A 37 9.80 -12.02 14.33
N SER A 38 11.04 -12.27 13.89
CA SER A 38 11.89 -11.27 13.24
C SER A 38 11.41 -11.00 11.81
N ARG A 39 11.35 -9.72 11.44
CA ARG A 39 10.88 -9.26 10.12
C ARG A 39 12.07 -9.09 9.17
N PHE A 40 11.94 -9.65 7.98
CA PHE A 40 12.94 -9.58 6.92
C PHE A 40 12.38 -8.88 5.69
N CYS A 41 13.27 -8.19 4.97
CA CYS A 41 12.93 -7.54 3.72
C CYS A 41 12.60 -8.60 2.66
N VAL A 42 11.45 -8.48 2.01
CA VAL A 42 11.03 -9.40 0.94
C VAL A 42 11.90 -9.33 -0.33
N ALA A 43 12.70 -8.27 -0.49
CA ALA A 43 13.51 -8.04 -1.69
C ALA A 43 14.98 -8.47 -1.53
N CYS A 44 15.63 -8.04 -0.44
CA CYS A 44 17.04 -8.34 -0.19
C CYS A 44 17.26 -9.42 0.88
N CYS A 45 16.19 -9.91 1.52
CA CYS A 45 16.25 -10.89 2.61
C CYS A 45 17.07 -10.45 3.84
N GLU A 46 17.42 -9.16 3.95
CA GLU A 46 18.09 -8.61 5.12
C GLU A 46 17.09 -8.30 6.26
N PRO A 47 17.53 -8.37 7.53
CA PRO A 47 16.68 -8.03 8.66
C PRO A 47 16.23 -6.56 8.60
N ILE A 48 14.94 -6.32 8.78
CA ILE A 48 14.41 -4.95 8.81
C ILE A 48 14.84 -4.30 10.13
N PRO A 49 15.47 -3.11 10.10
CA PRO A 49 15.96 -2.47 11.31
C PRO A 49 14.80 -2.18 12.29
N PRO A 50 15.00 -2.37 13.60
CA PRO A 50 13.93 -2.23 14.59
C PRO A 50 13.34 -0.82 14.62
N ALA A 51 14.15 0.22 14.33
CA ALA A 51 13.67 1.59 14.21
C ALA A 51 12.60 1.75 13.09
N ARG A 52 12.74 1.00 11.99
CA ARG A 52 11.76 0.99 10.89
C ARG A 52 10.47 0.28 11.30
N LEU A 53 10.58 -0.83 12.02
CA LEU A 53 9.41 -1.55 12.55
C LEU A 53 8.69 -0.77 13.65
N ALA A 54 9.42 0.02 14.44
CA ALA A 54 8.83 0.93 15.42
C ALA A 54 8.03 2.07 14.76
N ALA A 55 8.55 2.62 13.65
CA ALA A 55 7.85 3.67 12.88
C ALA A 55 6.70 3.11 12.03
N ASN A 56 6.87 1.92 11.45
CA ASN A 56 5.84 1.23 10.68
C ASN A 56 5.92 -0.30 10.94
N PRO A 57 5.04 -0.84 11.80
CA PRO A 57 5.05 -2.27 12.16
C PRO A 57 4.67 -3.19 11.01
N ASN A 58 4.03 -2.65 9.97
CA ASN A 58 3.65 -3.37 8.76
C ASN A 58 4.68 -3.26 7.64
N ALA A 59 5.88 -2.70 7.91
CA ALA A 59 6.94 -2.63 6.91
C ALA A 59 7.40 -4.03 6.47
N VAL A 60 7.36 -4.27 5.16
CA VAL A 60 7.77 -5.54 4.51
C VAL A 60 9.10 -5.43 3.76
N ARG A 61 9.61 -4.21 3.57
CA ARG A 61 10.87 -3.90 2.89
C ARG A 61 11.76 -3.02 3.76
N CYS A 62 13.07 -3.12 3.56
CA CYS A 62 14.04 -2.17 4.12
C CYS A 62 13.88 -0.79 3.43
N ILE A 63 14.48 0.26 4.01
CA ILE A 63 14.33 1.63 3.51
C ILE A 63 14.87 1.79 2.08
N ASP A 64 16.00 1.14 1.77
CA ASP A 64 16.62 1.19 0.44
C ASP A 64 15.76 0.52 -0.61
N CYS A 65 15.29 -0.71 -0.35
CA CYS A 65 14.41 -1.44 -1.27
C CYS A 65 13.03 -0.80 -1.41
N GLN A 66 12.51 -0.17 -0.35
CA GLN A 66 11.27 0.61 -0.43
C GLN A 66 11.47 1.83 -1.32
N THR A 67 12.55 2.59 -1.10
CA THR A 67 12.90 3.78 -1.90
C THR A 67 13.11 3.42 -3.38
N ALA A 68 13.71 2.26 -3.67
CA ALA A 68 13.90 1.78 -5.03
C ALA A 68 12.58 1.37 -5.72
N LYS A 69 11.56 0.92 -4.97
CA LYS A 69 10.24 0.56 -5.50
C LYS A 69 9.36 1.80 -5.76
N GLU A 70 9.54 2.86 -4.97
CA GLU A 70 8.74 4.08 -5.04
C GLU A 70 9.25 5.11 -6.06
N ARG A 71 10.46 4.92 -6.60
CA ARG A 71 11.02 5.72 -7.70
C ARG A 71 10.58 5.20 -9.05
#